data_AF-A0A379T1Y1-F1
#
_entry.id   AF-A0A379T1Y1-F1
#
_cell.length_a   1.000
_cell.length_b   1.000
_cell.length_c   1.000
_cell.angle_alpha   90.00
_cell.angle_beta   90.00
_cell.angle_gamma   90.00
#
_symmetry.space_group_name_H-M   'P 1'
#
loop_
_entity.id
_entity.type
_entity.pdbx_description
1 polymer ?
#
loop_
_entity_poly.entity_id
_entity_poly.type
_entity_poly.pdbx_seq_one_letter_code
_entity_poly.pdbx_strand_id
1 'polypeptide(L)'
;MITIAYIFNLNLIGKKCPQLTPQFFSFFSGSGFLDLGFEKNGYEVVFVNEYHAPFMDAYKHSRKKLNIAPPRFGYAECSIEDVEHEKIKSSMLQLKNEGRLTGFIGGPPCPDFSVAGKNKGRDGENGSAFTKLY
;
A
#
# COMPACT_ATOMS: atom_id res chain seq x y z
N MET A 1 6.41 -52.67 -3.39
CA MET A 1 6.52 -52.00 -4.69
C MET A 1 5.13 -51.50 -5.09
N ILE A 2 5.00 -50.18 -5.29
CA ILE A 2 4.02 -49.48 -6.16
C ILE A 2 2.54 -49.49 -5.65
N THR A 3 1.70 -48.44 -5.64
CA THR A 3 1.74 -46.96 -5.72
C THR A 3 0.27 -46.50 -5.52
N ILE A 4 0.04 -45.56 -4.59
CA ILE A 4 -0.87 -44.37 -4.60
C ILE A 4 -2.18 -44.42 -5.41
N ALA A 5 -3.32 -44.13 -4.74
CA ALA A 5 -4.36 -43.20 -5.22
C ALA A 5 -5.32 -42.79 -4.09
N TYR A 6 -4.85 -41.95 -3.15
CA TYR A 6 -5.77 -41.12 -2.37
C TYR A 6 -6.43 -40.14 -3.35
N ILE A 7 -7.70 -40.38 -3.66
CA ILE A 7 -8.54 -39.46 -4.43
C ILE A 7 -8.73 -38.21 -3.55
N PHE A 8 -7.88 -37.22 -3.76
CA PHE A 8 -8.10 -35.86 -3.28
C PHE A 8 -9.39 -35.36 -3.93
N ASN A 9 -10.38 -35.06 -3.10
CA ASN A 9 -11.69 -34.59 -3.51
C ASN A 9 -11.53 -33.26 -4.27
N LEU A 10 -11.66 -33.30 -5.61
CA LEU A 10 -11.54 -32.15 -6.52
C LEU A 10 -12.65 -31.09 -6.35
N ASN A 11 -13.53 -31.21 -5.36
CA ASN A 11 -14.65 -30.29 -5.12
C ASN A 11 -14.28 -28.98 -4.41
N LEU A 12 -13.00 -28.67 -4.19
CA LEU A 12 -12.58 -27.38 -3.62
C LEU A 12 -12.19 -26.32 -4.67
N ILE A 13 -12.13 -26.67 -5.96
CA ILE A 13 -11.79 -25.72 -7.04
C ILE A 13 -13.00 -24.84 -7.43
N GLY A 14 -14.21 -25.18 -6.96
CA GLY A 14 -15.45 -24.47 -7.29
C GLY A 14 -15.95 -23.48 -6.24
N LYS A 15 -15.29 -23.33 -5.09
CA LYS A 15 -15.66 -22.25 -4.16
C LYS A 15 -15.11 -20.95 -4.74
N LYS A 16 -15.97 -20.13 -5.35
CA LYS A 16 -15.70 -18.69 -5.52
C LYS A 16 -15.23 -18.20 -4.15
N CYS A 17 -13.92 -17.93 -4.00
CA CYS A 17 -13.46 -17.10 -2.91
C CYS A 17 -14.31 -15.83 -2.98
N PRO A 18 -14.91 -15.37 -1.87
CA PRO A 18 -15.54 -14.05 -1.86
C PRO A 18 -14.51 -13.08 -2.46
N GLN A 19 -14.94 -12.19 -3.37
CA GLN A 19 -14.00 -11.30 -4.07
C GLN A 19 -13.12 -10.59 -3.04
N LEU A 20 -11.88 -11.07 -2.91
CA LEU A 20 -10.92 -10.56 -1.94
C LEU A 20 -10.33 -9.32 -2.57
N THR A 21 -10.96 -8.17 -2.32
CA THR A 21 -10.42 -6.85 -2.65
C THR A 21 -9.06 -6.72 -1.96
N PRO A 22 -7.94 -6.69 -2.70
CA PRO A 22 -6.64 -6.58 -2.06
C PRO A 22 -6.48 -5.18 -1.46
N GLN A 23 -5.80 -5.12 -0.33
CA GLN A 23 -5.74 -3.96 0.56
C GLN A 23 -4.32 -3.40 0.55
N PHE A 24 -4.18 -2.09 0.35
CA PHE A 24 -2.88 -1.46 0.27
C PHE A 24 -2.66 -0.40 1.33
N PHE A 25 -1.48 -0.45 1.95
CA PHE A 25 -0.89 0.67 2.67
C PHE A 25 -0.10 1.51 1.66
N SER A 26 -0.49 2.75 1.46
CA SER A 26 0.17 3.69 0.54
C SER A 26 1.14 4.59 1.31
N PHE A 27 2.41 4.58 0.90
CA PHE A 27 3.46 5.45 1.43
C PHE A 27 3.96 6.39 0.34
N PHE A 28 4.35 7.61 0.72
CA PHE A 28 4.77 8.65 -0.24
C PHE A 28 3.70 8.88 -1.31
N SER A 29 2.44 8.97 -0.88
CA SER A 29 1.27 8.93 -1.78
C SER A 29 1.15 10.17 -2.68
N GLY A 30 1.84 11.26 -2.34
CA GLY A 30 1.73 12.54 -3.04
C GLY A 30 0.27 12.97 -3.16
N SER A 31 -0.14 13.38 -4.36
CA SER A 31 -1.53 13.77 -4.65
C SER A 31 -2.47 12.58 -4.91
N GLY A 32 -2.02 11.33 -4.78
CA GLY A 32 -2.89 10.14 -4.81
C GLY A 32 -3.22 9.55 -6.18
N PHE A 33 -2.44 9.85 -7.21
CA PHE A 33 -2.69 9.31 -8.55
C PHE A 33 -2.48 7.79 -8.65
N LEU A 34 -1.45 7.26 -7.97
CA LEU A 34 -1.18 5.82 -7.92
C LEU A 34 -2.33 5.08 -7.22
N ASP A 35 -2.71 5.57 -6.04
CA ASP A 35 -3.83 5.09 -5.24
C ASP A 35 -5.12 5.05 -6.06
N LEU A 36 -5.45 6.15 -6.73
CA LEU A 36 -6.63 6.23 -7.60
C LEU A 36 -6.60 5.18 -8.72
N GLY A 37 -5.43 4.90 -9.28
CA GLY A 37 -5.23 3.84 -10.27
C GLY A 37 -5.60 2.47 -9.73
N PHE A 38 -5.11 2.12 -8.54
CA PHE A 38 -5.46 0.86 -7.87
C PHE A 38 -6.94 0.80 -7.49
N GLU A 39 -7.50 1.87 -6.92
CA GLU A 39 -8.90 1.89 -6.50
C GLU A 39 -9.88 1.70 -7.66
N LYS A 40 -9.56 2.27 -8.83
CA LYS A 40 -10.32 2.04 -10.07
C LYS A 40 -10.23 0.62 -10.60
N ASN A 41 -9.24 -0.17 -10.18
CA ASN A 41 -9.03 -1.56 -10.58
C ASN A 41 -9.49 -2.58 -9.52
N GLY A 42 -10.33 -2.16 -8.56
CA GLY A 42 -10.91 -3.06 -7.57
C GLY A 42 -9.98 -3.41 -6.40
N TYR A 43 -9.05 -2.50 -6.09
CA TYR A 43 -8.24 -2.55 -4.88
C TYR A 43 -8.75 -1.51 -3.87
N GLU A 44 -8.33 -1.63 -2.62
CA GLU A 44 -8.71 -0.68 -1.56
C GLU A 44 -7.45 -0.13 -0.89
N VAL A 45 -7.35 1.19 -0.78
CA VAL A 45 -6.29 1.84 -0.01
C VAL A 45 -6.77 2.06 1.42
N VAL A 46 -6.13 1.35 2.35
CA VAL A 46 -6.54 1.32 3.77
C VAL A 46 -5.77 2.29 4.64
N PHE A 47 -4.63 2.79 4.17
CA PHE A 47 -3.76 3.70 4.90
C PHE A 47 -2.98 4.54 3.90
N VAL A 48 -2.73 5.80 4.24
CA VAL A 48 -2.05 6.76 3.38
C VAL A 48 -1.05 7.54 4.22
N ASN A 49 0.21 7.60 3.79
CA ASN A 49 1.24 8.45 4.35
C ASN A 49 1.76 9.43 3.29
N GLU A 50 1.73 10.72 3.63
CA GLU A 50 2.31 11.79 2.83
C GLU A 50 2.70 12.93 3.76
N TYR A 51 3.98 13.29 3.78
CA TYR A 51 4.53 14.31 4.68
C TYR A 51 4.15 15.74 4.26
N HIS A 52 4.06 16.00 2.95
CA HIS A 52 3.85 17.35 2.44
C HIS A 52 2.36 17.73 2.48
N ALA A 53 2.00 18.61 3.43
CA ALA A 53 0.62 19.04 3.66
C ALA A 53 -0.15 19.47 2.38
N PRO A 54 0.42 20.26 1.44
CA PRO A 54 -0.27 20.59 0.19
C PRO A 54 -0.64 19.37 -0.68
N PHE A 55 0.18 18.30 -0.67
CA PHE A 55 -0.14 17.07 -1.38
C PHE A 55 -1.21 16.26 -0.65
N MET A 56 -1.14 16.19 0.67
CA MET A 56 -2.17 15.56 1.48
C MET A 56 -3.52 16.27 1.35
N ASP A 57 -3.54 17.60 1.28
CA ASP A 57 -4.74 18.39 1.03
C ASP A 57 -5.32 18.12 -0.36
N ALA A 58 -4.47 18.11 -1.39
CA ALA A 58 -4.87 17.74 -2.75
C ALA A 58 -5.42 16.30 -2.82
N TYR A 59 -4.82 15.37 -2.08
CA TYR A 59 -5.26 13.98 -1.96
C TYR A 59 -6.67 13.91 -1.36
N LYS A 60 -6.87 14.50 -0.17
CA LYS A 60 -8.17 14.55 0.53
C LYS A 60 -9.24 15.24 -0.32
N HIS A 61 -8.88 16.37 -0.97
CA HIS A 61 -9.77 17.09 -1.87
C HIS A 61 -10.22 16.23 -3.05
N SER A 62 -9.29 15.55 -3.71
CA SER A 62 -9.58 14.69 -4.87
C SER A 62 -10.51 13.55 -4.51
N ARG A 63 -10.29 12.87 -3.37
CA ARG A 63 -11.19 11.80 -2.89
C ARG A 63 -12.59 12.31 -2.62
N LYS A 64 -12.71 13.46 -1.94
CA LYS A 64 -14.02 14.09 -1.70
C LYS A 64 -14.74 14.41 -3.01
N LYS A 65 -14.03 14.97 -4.00
CA LYS A 65 -14.60 15.33 -5.30
C LYS A 65 -15.01 14.08 -6.13
N LEU A 66 -14.30 12.98 -5.96
CA LEU A 66 -14.54 11.71 -6.64
C LEU A 66 -15.45 10.75 -5.85
N ASN A 67 -16.00 11.16 -4.71
CA ASN A 67 -16.81 10.33 -3.80
C ASN A 67 -16.12 9.04 -3.36
N ILE A 68 -14.80 9.09 -3.14
CA ILE A 68 -14.01 7.97 -2.63
C ILE A 68 -13.94 8.08 -1.11
N ALA A 69 -14.24 6.99 -0.40
CA ALA A 69 -14.20 6.93 1.05
C ALA A 69 -12.80 7.21 1.60
N PRO A 70 -12.64 7.78 2.81
CA PRO A 70 -11.34 7.88 3.44
C PRO A 70 -10.74 6.49 3.76
N PRO A 71 -9.40 6.37 3.83
CA PRO A 71 -8.72 5.12 4.17
C PRO A 71 -9.10 4.66 5.59
N ARG A 72 -9.36 3.37 5.75
CA ARG A 72 -9.85 2.75 6.99
C ARG A 72 -8.96 3.03 8.22
N PHE A 73 -7.64 2.99 8.06
CA PHE A 73 -6.65 3.23 9.12
C PHE A 73 -6.13 4.68 9.15
N GLY A 74 -6.73 5.54 8.33
CA GLY A 74 -6.51 6.98 8.32
C GLY A 74 -5.31 7.45 7.50
N TYR A 75 -5.02 8.74 7.68
CA TYR A 75 -3.94 9.47 7.04
C TYR A 75 -2.80 9.69 8.05
N ALA A 76 -1.56 9.59 7.58
CA ALA A 76 -0.36 9.97 8.32
C ALA A 76 0.31 11.13 7.58
N GLU A 77 0.06 12.35 8.05
CA GLU A 77 0.65 13.58 7.53
C GLU A 77 1.96 13.90 8.26
N CYS A 78 2.93 12.99 8.14
CA CYS A 78 4.21 13.05 8.84
C CYS A 78 5.31 12.35 8.01
N SER A 79 6.56 12.49 8.45
CA SER A 79 7.66 11.70 7.87
C SER A 79 7.36 10.21 8.05
N ILE A 80 7.79 9.39 7.09
CA ILE A 80 7.71 7.93 7.21
C ILE A 80 8.44 7.41 8.46
N GLU A 81 9.50 8.11 8.90
CA GLU A 81 10.27 7.77 10.10
C GLU A 81 9.46 7.99 11.38
N ASP A 82 8.44 8.83 11.34
CA ASP A 82 7.55 9.17 12.47
C ASP A 82 6.26 8.34 12.46
N VAL A 83 6.07 7.45 11.45
CA VAL A 83 4.89 6.59 11.39
C VAL A 83 4.97 5.54 12.50
N GLU A 84 3.94 5.47 13.33
CA GLU A 84 3.86 4.50 14.42
C GLU A 84 3.84 3.05 13.91
N HIS A 85 4.96 2.34 14.06
CA HIS A 85 5.10 0.95 13.61
C HIS A 85 4.05 0.02 14.24
N GLU A 86 3.71 0.22 15.51
CA GLU A 86 2.72 -0.62 16.20
C GLU A 86 1.31 -0.45 15.62
N LYS A 87 0.94 0.78 15.19
CA LYS A 87 -0.32 1.04 14.50
C LYS A 87 -0.39 0.33 13.15
N ILE A 88 0.70 0.31 12.40
CA ILE A 88 0.78 -0.38 11.11
C ILE A 88 0.68 -1.89 11.32
N LYS A 89 1.42 -2.45 12.29
CA LYS A 89 1.37 -3.87 12.64
C LYS A 89 -0.03 -4.30 13.07
N SER A 90 -0.68 -3.56 13.97
CA SER A 90 -2.02 -3.89 14.45
C SER A 90 -3.04 -3.88 13.30
N SER A 91 -2.92 -2.91 12.39
CA SER A 91 -3.76 -2.81 11.20
C SER A 91 -3.57 -4.01 10.25
N MET A 92 -2.33 -4.46 10.07
CA MET A 92 -2.04 -5.67 9.28
C MET A 92 -2.56 -6.95 9.92
N LEU A 93 -2.40 -7.10 11.24
CA LEU A 93 -2.95 -8.25 11.96
C LEU A 93 -4.48 -8.29 11.83
N GLN A 94 -5.14 -7.14 11.89
CA GLN A 94 -6.57 -7.03 11.67
C GLN A 94 -6.97 -7.50 10.26
N LEU A 95 -6.31 -6.99 9.20
CA LEU A 95 -6.58 -7.42 7.83
C LEU A 95 -6.27 -8.90 7.58
N LYS A 96 -5.20 -9.42 8.19
CA LYS A 96 -4.82 -10.84 8.12
C LYS A 96 -5.89 -11.72 8.77
N ASN A 97 -6.41 -11.32 9.94
CA ASN A 97 -7.48 -12.04 10.63
C ASN A 97 -8.80 -12.02 9.85
N GLU A 98 -9.02 -10.97 9.05
CA GLU A 98 -10.14 -10.87 8.10
C GLU A 98 -9.90 -11.67 6.80
N GLY A 99 -8.76 -12.37 6.67
CA GLY A 99 -8.40 -13.14 5.49
C GLY A 99 -8.07 -12.30 4.26
N ARG A 100 -7.76 -11.00 4.42
CA ARG A 100 -7.51 -10.07 3.32
C ARG A 100 -6.08 -10.17 2.79
N LEU A 101 -5.94 -10.19 1.46
CA LEU A 101 -4.65 -9.98 0.82
C LEU A 101 -4.22 -8.54 1.04
N THR A 102 -3.06 -8.36 1.68
CA THR A 102 -2.54 -7.05 2.08
C THR A 102 -1.18 -6.81 1.45
N GLY A 103 -0.93 -5.60 0.95
CA GLY A 103 0.35 -5.21 0.39
C GLY A 103 0.70 -3.75 0.67
N PHE A 104 1.82 -3.33 0.11
CA PHE A 104 2.31 -1.96 0.18
C PHE A 104 2.46 -1.38 -1.21
N ILE A 105 2.10 -0.12 -1.36
CA ILE A 105 2.33 0.68 -2.57
C ILE A 105 2.98 1.98 -2.17
N GLY A 106 3.70 2.58 -3.10
CA GLY A 106 4.35 3.87 -2.88
C GLY A 106 5.39 4.16 -3.94
N GLY A 107 5.62 5.44 -4.18
CA GLY A 107 6.72 5.91 -5.03
C GLY A 107 7.80 6.53 -4.15
N PRO A 108 9.04 6.00 -4.09
CA PRO A 108 10.09 6.70 -3.38
C PRO A 108 10.28 8.12 -3.97
N PRO A 109 10.66 9.12 -3.14
CA PRO A 109 10.83 10.48 -3.62
C PRO A 109 11.80 10.53 -4.81
N CYS A 110 11.31 11.09 -5.91
CA CYS A 110 11.94 11.11 -7.25
C CYS A 110 13.31 11.85 -7.38
N PRO A 111 13.77 12.77 -6.50
CA PRO A 111 15.01 13.53 -6.78
C PRO A 111 16.30 12.69 -6.86
N ASP A 112 16.36 11.53 -6.19
CA ASP A 112 17.56 10.69 -6.16
C ASP A 112 17.55 9.53 -7.18
N PHE A 113 16.43 9.31 -7.88
CA PHE A 113 16.23 8.19 -8.83
C PHE A 113 15.86 8.63 -10.26
N SER A 114 15.76 9.94 -10.52
CA SER A 114 15.47 10.46 -11.86
C SER A 114 16.74 10.83 -12.62
N VAL A 115 16.79 10.46 -13.89
CA VAL A 115 17.94 10.65 -14.82
C VAL A 115 18.26 12.13 -15.08
N ALA A 116 17.37 13.05 -14.68
CA ALA A 116 17.55 14.50 -14.75
C ALA A 116 18.12 15.13 -13.44
N GLY A 117 18.49 14.31 -12.45
CA GLY A 117 19.14 14.70 -11.19
C GLY A 117 20.60 14.25 -11.07
N LYS A 118 21.22 14.45 -9.89
CA LYS A 118 22.67 14.24 -9.66
C LYS A 118 23.13 12.77 -9.61
N ASN A 119 22.27 11.78 -9.88
CA ASN A 119 22.61 10.35 -9.83
C ASN A 119 23.31 9.92 -8.53
N LYS A 120 22.87 10.42 -7.36
CA LYS A 120 23.48 10.04 -6.07
C LYS A 120 22.91 8.75 -5.48
N GLY A 121 21.78 8.25 -5.99
CA GLY A 121 21.22 6.96 -5.59
C GLY A 121 21.12 6.80 -4.06
N ARG A 122 21.80 5.78 -3.53
CA ARG A 122 21.83 5.43 -2.11
C ARG A 122 22.52 6.46 -1.20
N ASP A 123 23.40 7.30 -1.75
CA ASP A 123 24.23 8.25 -1.00
C ASP A 123 23.68 9.70 -1.05
N GLY A 124 22.46 9.87 -1.56
CA GLY A 124 21.72 11.14 -1.47
C GLY A 124 21.16 11.36 -0.06
N GLU A 125 21.03 12.62 0.36
CA GLU A 125 20.44 12.97 1.67
C GLU A 125 19.01 12.40 1.82
N ASN A 126 18.29 12.12 0.72
CA ASN A 126 16.94 11.51 0.71
C ASN A 126 16.94 10.00 0.36
N GLY A 127 18.08 9.40 -0.02
CA GLY A 127 18.21 7.96 -0.32
C GLY A 127 18.23 7.06 0.92
N SER A 128 18.48 7.66 2.09
CA SER A 128 18.51 7.00 3.40
C SER A 128 17.13 6.47 3.84
N ALA A 129 16.04 7.12 3.43
CA ALA A 129 14.67 6.70 3.74
C ALA A 129 14.29 5.37 3.06
N PHE A 130 14.89 5.06 1.90
CA PHE A 130 14.61 3.82 1.17
C PHE A 130 15.36 2.60 1.73
N THR A 131 16.50 2.82 2.40
CA THR A 131 17.41 1.72 2.81
C THR A 131 17.00 1.07 4.13
N LYS A 132 16.15 1.71 4.96
CA LYS A 132 15.69 1.16 6.25
C LYS A 132 14.51 0.18 6.14
N LEU A 133 13.96 -0.02 4.94
CA LEU A 133 12.80 -0.89 4.69
C LEU A 133 13.19 -2.32 4.24
N TYR A 134 14.49 -2.63 4.13
CA TYR A 134 15.01 -3.97 3.80
C TYR A 134 15.99 -4.47 4.86
#